data_AF-K9KET6-F1
#
_entry.id   AF-K9KET6-F1
#
_cell.length_a   1.000
_cell.length_b   1.000
_cell.length_c   1.000
_cell.angle_alpha   90.00
_cell.angle_beta   90.00
_cell.angle_gamma   90.00
#
_symmetry.space_group_name_H-M   'P 1'
#
loop_
_entity.id
_entity.type
_entity.pdbx_description
1 polymer ?
#
loop_
_entity_poly.entity_id
_entity_poly.type
_entity_poly.pdbx_seq_one_letter_code
_entity_poly.pdbx_strand_id
1 'polypeptide(L)'
;YAYNISLKEVMQVLSHVVLELPLQQMDSPLDSNRYCALLLPLLKAWSPVFRNYIKRAADHLEALAAIEDFFLEHEPLGTSVAKVLMAFYQLEILAEETILSWFSGRDTTDKGRQLRKNQQLQRFIQWLKEAEEESSEDD
;
A
#
# COMPACT_ATOMS: atom_id res chain seq x y z
N TYR A 1 -28.11 7.98 -7.87
CA TYR A 1 -27.65 6.68 -7.38
C TYR A 1 -27.28 5.81 -8.58
N ALA A 2 -26.17 6.11 -9.24
CA ALA A 2 -25.68 5.37 -10.40
C ALA A 2 -24.39 4.69 -9.98
N TYR A 3 -24.20 3.45 -10.42
CA TYR A 3 -23.25 2.45 -9.93
C TYR A 3 -23.74 1.70 -8.69
N ASN A 4 -24.44 0.59 -8.95
CA ASN A 4 -24.70 -0.51 -8.01
C ASN A 4 -23.40 -1.31 -7.76
N ILE A 5 -22.31 -0.58 -7.54
CA ILE A 5 -20.99 -1.10 -7.20
C ILE A 5 -20.98 -1.17 -5.68
N SER A 6 -20.68 -2.35 -5.13
CA SER A 6 -20.51 -2.52 -3.69
C SER A 6 -19.39 -1.61 -3.19
N LEU A 7 -19.49 -1.12 -1.94
CA LEU A 7 -18.47 -0.27 -1.33
C LEU A 7 -17.05 -0.87 -1.47
N LYS A 8 -16.97 -2.20 -1.43
CA LYS A 8 -15.75 -3.00 -1.62
C LYS A 8 -15.18 -2.87 -3.05
N GLU A 9 -16.02 -2.95 -4.07
CA GLU A 9 -15.57 -2.76 -5.46
C GLU A 9 -15.17 -1.30 -5.74
N VAL A 10 -15.85 -0.31 -5.12
CA VAL A 10 -15.41 1.10 -5.20
C VAL A 10 -14.02 1.26 -4.60
N MET A 11 -13.73 0.58 -3.49
CA MET A 11 -12.39 0.60 -2.87
C MET A 11 -11.32 -0.07 -3.74
N GLN A 12 -11.60 -1.26 -4.29
CA GLN A 12 -10.66 -1.95 -5.17
C GLN A 12 -10.36 -1.10 -6.41
N VAL A 13 -11.40 -0.55 -7.04
CA VAL A 13 -11.25 0.35 -8.20
C VAL A 13 -10.51 1.62 -7.82
N LEU A 14 -10.79 2.23 -6.68
CA LEU A 14 -10.12 3.47 -6.25
C LEU A 14 -8.64 3.23 -5.95
N SER A 15 -8.30 2.13 -5.27
CA SER A 15 -6.90 1.74 -5.03
C SER A 15 -6.17 1.43 -6.34
N HIS A 16 -6.77 0.66 -7.25
CA HIS A 16 -6.18 0.38 -8.57
C HIS A 16 -6.00 1.65 -9.40
N VAL A 17 -7.04 2.47 -9.55
CA VAL A 17 -6.99 3.69 -10.35
C VAL A 17 -5.94 4.66 -9.82
N VAL A 18 -5.84 4.83 -8.50
CA VAL A 18 -4.83 5.73 -7.91
C VAL A 18 -3.41 5.21 -8.11
N LEU A 19 -3.20 3.89 -8.03
CA LEU A 19 -1.89 3.26 -8.28
C LEU A 19 -1.53 3.26 -9.77
N GLU A 20 -2.50 3.15 -10.67
CA GLU A 20 -2.30 3.15 -12.11
C GLU A 20 -2.18 4.56 -12.71
N LEU A 21 -2.73 5.60 -12.07
CA LEU A 21 -2.72 6.97 -12.59
C LEU A 21 -1.29 7.49 -12.88
N PRO A 22 -0.27 7.29 -12.01
CA PRO A 22 1.10 7.64 -12.33
C PRO A 22 1.66 6.93 -13.56
N LEU A 23 1.23 5.69 -13.83
CA LEU A 23 1.72 4.90 -14.97
C LEU A 23 1.31 5.53 -16.30
N GLN A 24 0.14 6.16 -16.36
CA GLN A 24 -0.32 6.87 -17.56
C GLN A 24 0.58 8.07 -17.94
N GLN A 25 1.36 8.58 -16.97
CA GLN A 25 2.28 9.72 -17.16
C GLN A 25 3.74 9.27 -17.33
N MET A 26 3.98 7.95 -17.35
CA MET A 26 5.32 7.37 -17.42
C MET A 26 5.48 6.56 -18.70
N ASP A 27 6.52 6.90 -19.46
CA ASP A 27 6.98 6.07 -20.58
C ASP A 27 7.82 4.90 -20.04
N SER A 28 7.90 3.81 -20.82
CA SER A 28 8.80 2.70 -20.50
C SER A 28 10.27 3.08 -20.74
N PRO A 29 11.22 2.66 -19.89
CA PRO A 29 11.06 1.74 -18.74
C PRO A 29 10.52 2.43 -17.48
N LEU A 30 9.75 1.67 -16.68
CA LEU A 30 9.19 2.12 -15.41
C LEU A 30 10.29 2.40 -14.38
N ASP A 31 10.37 3.65 -13.91
CA ASP A 31 11.29 4.08 -12.85
C ASP A 31 10.57 4.23 -11.51
N SER A 32 11.03 3.48 -10.50
CA SER A 32 10.43 3.46 -9.15
C SER A 32 10.46 4.84 -8.46
N ASN A 33 11.48 5.67 -8.70
CA ASN A 33 11.57 6.98 -8.04
C ASN A 33 10.58 7.98 -8.63
N ARG A 34 10.47 8.03 -9.97
CA ARG A 34 9.50 8.87 -10.67
C ARG A 34 8.07 8.41 -10.39
N TYR A 35 7.83 7.10 -10.27
CA TYR A 35 6.55 6.56 -9.83
C TYR A 35 6.16 7.11 -8.44
N CYS A 36 7.04 6.99 -7.44
CA CYS A 36 6.81 7.55 -6.10
C CYS A 36 6.57 9.07 -6.14
N ALA A 37 7.35 9.81 -6.94
CA ALA A 37 7.23 11.27 -7.01
C ALA A 37 5.83 11.72 -7.50
N LEU A 38 5.18 10.91 -8.34
CA LEU A 38 3.83 11.16 -8.83
C LEU A 38 2.75 10.61 -7.89
N LEU A 39 2.97 9.43 -7.31
CA LEU A 39 1.99 8.77 -6.44
C LEU A 39 1.83 9.47 -5.09
N LEU A 40 2.92 9.87 -4.43
CA LEU A 40 2.87 10.41 -3.06
C LEU A 40 2.00 11.67 -2.92
N PRO A 41 2.08 12.67 -3.83
CA PRO A 41 1.17 13.81 -3.79
C PRO A 41 -0.30 13.42 -4.00
N LEU A 42 -0.57 12.43 -4.85
CA LEU A 42 -1.92 11.91 -5.09
C LEU A 42 -2.48 11.24 -3.84
N LEU A 43 -1.70 10.34 -3.21
CA LEU A 43 -2.11 9.69 -1.97
C LEU A 43 -2.41 10.73 -0.88
N LYS A 44 -1.60 11.78 -0.77
CA LYS A 44 -1.83 12.86 0.19
C LYS A 44 -3.12 13.64 -0.11
N ALA A 45 -3.40 13.95 -1.37
CA ALA A 45 -4.62 14.68 -1.75
C ALA A 45 -5.88 13.83 -1.57
N TRP A 46 -5.77 12.51 -1.76
CA TRP A 46 -6.90 11.57 -1.68
C TRP A 46 -7.00 10.86 -0.33
N SER A 47 -6.09 11.09 0.61
CA SER A 47 -6.10 10.43 1.92
C SER A 47 -7.43 10.55 2.68
N PRO A 48 -8.15 11.70 2.67
CA PRO A 48 -9.46 11.78 3.35
C PRO A 48 -10.49 10.85 2.72
N VAL A 49 -10.41 10.63 1.41
CA VAL A 49 -11.28 9.69 0.68
C VAL A 49 -10.94 8.28 1.13
N PHE A 50 -9.67 7.87 1.05
CA PHE A 50 -9.23 6.55 1.49
C PHE A 50 -9.65 6.25 2.94
N ARG A 51 -9.42 7.18 3.87
CA ARG A 51 -9.81 7.02 5.29
C ARG A 51 -11.33 6.93 5.52
N ASN A 52 -12.12 7.54 4.64
CA ASN A 52 -13.57 7.42 4.74
C ASN A 52 -14.09 6.03 4.35
N TYR A 53 -13.32 5.28 3.54
CA TYR A 53 -13.70 3.96 3.06
C TYR A 53 -12.94 2.81 3.76
N ILE A 54 -11.64 2.97 4.04
CA ILE A 54 -10.79 2.01 4.75
C ILE A 54 -10.92 2.28 6.25
N LYS A 55 -11.84 1.57 6.92
CA LYS A 55 -12.12 1.78 8.36
C LYS A 55 -11.91 0.54 9.21
N ARG A 56 -12.26 -0.64 8.68
CA ARG A 56 -12.18 -1.90 9.42
C ARG A 56 -10.90 -2.63 9.05
N ALA A 57 -10.41 -3.50 9.92
CA ALA A 57 -9.24 -4.34 9.63
C ALA A 57 -9.40 -5.15 8.31
N ALA A 58 -10.61 -5.62 8.01
CA ALA A 58 -10.89 -6.28 6.73
C ALA A 58 -10.65 -5.35 5.52
N ASP A 59 -11.08 -4.09 5.61
CA ASP A 59 -10.91 -3.09 4.55
C ASP A 59 -9.43 -2.76 4.31
N HIS A 60 -8.64 -2.75 5.40
CA HIS A 60 -7.20 -2.55 5.34
C HIS A 60 -6.49 -3.71 4.64
N LEU A 61 -6.86 -4.96 4.99
CA LEU A 61 -6.29 -6.15 4.38
C LEU A 61 -6.66 -6.24 2.89
N GLU A 62 -7.87 -5.86 2.50
CA GLU A 62 -8.29 -5.78 1.10
C GLU A 62 -7.50 -4.72 0.32
N ALA A 63 -7.26 -3.55 0.92
CA ALA A 63 -6.41 -2.52 0.32
C ALA A 63 -4.95 -2.99 0.17
N LEU A 64 -4.41 -3.69 1.18
CA LEU A 64 -3.07 -4.28 1.13
C LEU A 64 -2.94 -5.37 0.06
N ALA A 65 -3.96 -6.20 -0.11
CA ALA A 65 -4.01 -7.20 -1.18
C ALA A 65 -4.00 -6.53 -2.57
N ALA A 66 -4.81 -5.48 -2.77
CA ALA A 66 -4.80 -4.72 -4.03
C ALA A 66 -3.44 -4.04 -4.31
N ILE A 67 -2.77 -3.51 -3.27
CA ILE A 67 -1.42 -2.97 -3.40
C ILE A 67 -0.43 -4.09 -3.76
N GLU A 68 -0.51 -5.26 -3.11
CA GLU A 68 0.33 -6.42 -3.43
C GLU A 68 0.17 -6.80 -4.91
N ASP A 69 -1.07 -7.03 -5.35
CA ASP A 69 -1.38 -7.44 -6.73
C ASP A 69 -0.83 -6.43 -7.74
N PHE A 70 -1.01 -5.13 -7.51
CA PHE A 70 -0.43 -4.08 -8.36
C PHE A 70 1.09 -4.19 -8.49
N PHE A 71 1.82 -4.41 -7.40
CA PHE A 71 3.28 -4.56 -7.42
C PHE A 71 3.73 -5.90 -8.02
N LEU A 72 2.90 -6.94 -7.95
CA LEU A 72 3.16 -8.22 -8.61
C LEU A 72 2.98 -8.15 -10.13
N GLU A 73 2.07 -7.30 -10.61
CA GLU A 73 1.90 -6.99 -12.03
C GLU A 73 3.01 -6.07 -12.56
N HIS A 74 3.52 -5.16 -11.71
CA HIS A 74 4.53 -4.17 -12.06
C HIS A 74 5.87 -4.43 -11.35
N GLU A 75 6.49 -5.59 -11.60
CA GLU A 75 7.75 -6.01 -10.97
C GLU A 75 8.87 -4.92 -10.97
N PRO A 76 9.07 -4.07 -12.00
CA PRO A 76 10.07 -2.99 -11.97
C PRO A 76 9.83 -1.94 -10.87
N LEU A 77 8.59 -1.82 -10.40
CA LEU A 77 8.21 -0.91 -9.31
C LEU A 77 8.40 -1.51 -7.93
N GLY A 78 8.78 -2.79 -7.82
CA GLY A 78 8.92 -3.48 -6.54
C GLY A 78 9.85 -2.78 -5.56
N THR A 79 10.84 -1.99 -6.01
CA THR A 79 11.72 -1.21 -5.10
C THR A 79 11.01 -0.03 -4.42
N SER A 80 9.87 0.40 -4.95
CA SER A 80 9.05 1.47 -4.38
C SER A 80 8.01 1.01 -3.36
N VAL A 81 7.72 -0.30 -3.25
CA VAL A 81 6.67 -0.84 -2.37
C VAL A 81 6.78 -0.36 -0.93
N ALA A 82 8.01 -0.32 -0.39
CA ALA A 82 8.27 0.13 0.97
C ALA A 82 7.91 1.61 1.16
N LYS A 83 8.25 2.47 0.19
CA LYS A 83 7.91 3.91 0.21
C LYS A 83 6.41 4.12 0.10
N VAL A 84 5.72 3.31 -0.70
CA VAL A 84 4.27 3.39 -0.86
C VAL A 84 3.58 2.98 0.44
N LEU A 85 3.93 1.83 1.02
CA LEU A 85 3.35 1.38 2.29
C LEU A 85 3.64 2.36 3.44
N MET A 86 4.84 2.93 3.49
CA MET A 86 5.17 4.02 4.43
C MET A 86 4.21 5.21 4.28
N ALA A 87 3.89 5.61 3.05
CA ALA A 87 2.97 6.72 2.82
C ALA A 87 1.54 6.38 3.26
N PHE A 88 1.05 5.16 2.99
CA PHE A 88 -0.25 4.71 3.47
C PHE A 88 -0.32 4.69 5.01
N TYR A 89 0.77 4.29 5.67
CA TYR A 89 0.89 4.35 7.13
C TYR A 89 0.89 5.79 7.65
N GLN A 90 1.79 6.65 7.14
CA GLN A 90 1.90 8.06 7.58
C GLN A 90 0.65 8.90 7.31
N LEU A 91 -0.14 8.53 6.30
CA LEU A 91 -1.41 9.20 5.98
C LEU A 91 -2.59 8.64 6.79
N GLU A 92 -2.34 7.75 7.75
CA GLU A 92 -3.34 7.08 8.59
C GLU A 92 -4.41 6.34 7.75
N ILE A 93 -4.01 5.83 6.57
CA ILE A 93 -4.88 5.05 5.70
C ILE A 93 -4.82 3.57 6.08
N LEU A 94 -3.62 3.10 6.43
CA LEU A 94 -3.39 1.72 6.88
C LEU A 94 -2.80 1.71 8.29
N ALA A 95 -3.44 0.98 9.19
CA ALA A 95 -2.93 0.68 10.52
C ALA A 95 -1.75 -0.30 10.49
N GLU A 96 -0.82 -0.10 11.41
CA GLU A 96 0.37 -0.94 11.59
C GLU A 96 0.04 -2.43 11.73
N GLU A 97 -0.86 -2.78 12.65
CA GLU A 97 -1.24 -4.18 12.91
C GLU A 97 -1.64 -4.91 11.62
N THR A 98 -2.34 -4.21 10.72
CA THR A 98 -2.81 -4.78 9.45
C THR A 98 -1.67 -4.96 8.45
N ILE A 99 -0.71 -4.02 8.42
CA ILE A 99 0.50 -4.12 7.59
C ILE A 99 1.37 -5.28 8.07
N LEU A 100 1.59 -5.42 9.38
CA LEU A 100 2.36 -6.52 9.97
C LEU A 100 1.69 -7.88 9.76
N SER A 101 0.35 -7.92 9.91
CA SER A 101 -0.46 -9.12 9.64
C SER A 101 -0.36 -9.54 8.17
N TRP A 102 -0.52 -8.61 7.23
CA TRP A 102 -0.37 -8.87 5.79
C TRP A 102 1.04 -9.35 5.43
N PHE A 103 2.06 -8.75 6.03
CA PHE A 103 3.45 -9.14 5.80
C PHE A 103 3.75 -10.55 6.33
N SER A 104 3.18 -10.92 7.48
CA SER A 104 3.35 -12.24 8.11
C SER A 104 2.44 -13.33 7.52
N GLY A 105 1.50 -12.95 6.65
CA GLY A 105 0.55 -13.84 6.01
C GLY A 105 1.22 -14.98 5.24
N ARG A 106 0.77 -16.21 5.47
CA ARG A 106 1.29 -17.42 4.80
C ARG A 106 0.55 -17.76 3.50
N ASP A 107 -0.67 -17.25 3.35
CA ASP A 107 -1.54 -17.46 2.18
C ASP A 107 -1.20 -16.48 1.06
N THR A 108 0.03 -16.55 0.57
CA THR A 108 0.52 -15.67 -0.48
C THR A 108 1.15 -16.49 -1.61
N THR A 109 1.07 -15.98 -2.84
CA THR A 109 1.68 -16.62 -4.02
C THR A 109 3.21 -16.65 -3.91
N ASP A 110 3.89 -17.48 -4.73
CA ASP A 110 5.36 -17.47 -4.76
C ASP A 110 5.93 -16.08 -5.08
N LYS A 111 5.26 -15.32 -5.95
CA LYS A 111 5.66 -13.95 -6.27
C LYS A 111 5.46 -13.01 -5.07
N GLY A 112 4.35 -13.11 -4.35
CA GLY A 112 4.13 -12.36 -3.12
C GLY A 112 5.16 -12.68 -2.02
N ARG A 113 5.63 -13.93 -1.94
CA ARG A 113 6.76 -14.30 -1.07
C ARG A 113 8.05 -13.60 -1.49
N GLN A 114 8.32 -13.50 -2.79
CA GLN A 114 9.50 -12.78 -3.30
C GLN A 114 9.40 -11.27 -3.05
N LEU A 115 8.22 -10.66 -3.21
CA LEU A 115 8.00 -9.27 -2.87
C LEU A 115 8.33 -8.98 -1.39
N ARG A 116 7.88 -9.86 -0.48
CA ARG A 116 8.19 -9.78 0.96
C ARG A 116 9.69 -9.94 1.27
N LYS A 117 10.47 -10.62 0.42
CA LYS A 117 11.93 -10.72 0.56
C LYS A 117 12.69 -9.45 0.14
N ASN A 118 11.99 -8.45 -0.39
CA ASN A 118 12.61 -7.17 -0.74
C ASN A 118 13.25 -6.52 0.50
N GLN A 119 14.54 -6.20 0.42
CA GLN A 119 15.29 -5.63 1.55
C GLN A 119 14.71 -4.30 2.04
N GLN A 120 14.19 -3.45 1.15
CA GLN A 120 13.59 -2.18 1.55
C GLN A 120 12.29 -2.40 2.33
N LEU A 121 11.50 -3.40 1.91
CA LEU A 121 10.27 -3.78 2.61
C LEU A 121 10.58 -4.37 3.98
N GLN A 122 11.57 -5.25 4.08
CA GLN A 122 12.03 -5.81 5.36
C GLN A 122 12.48 -4.71 6.34
N ARG A 123 13.26 -3.73 5.86
CA ARG A 123 13.68 -2.58 6.66
C ARG A 123 12.51 -1.71 7.11
N PHE A 124 11.53 -1.50 6.24
CA PHE A 124 10.30 -0.78 6.59
C PHE A 124 9.52 -1.50 7.70
N ILE A 125 9.34 -2.82 7.59
CA ILE A 125 8.63 -3.61 8.60
C ILE A 125 9.36 -3.59 9.94
N GLN A 126 10.70 -3.65 9.93
CA GLN A 126 11.49 -3.53 11.15
C GLN A 126 11.31 -2.15 11.81
N TRP A 127 11.42 -1.08 11.01
CA TRP A 127 11.19 0.28 11.50
C TRP A 127 9.77 0.47 12.06
N LEU A 128 8.77 -0.14 11.42
CA LEU A 128 7.38 -0.04 11.84
C LEU A 128 7.21 -0.58 13.27
N LYS A 129 7.73 -1.79 13.53
CA LYS A 129 7.71 -2.42 14.86
C LYS A 129 8.46 -1.60 15.92
N GLU A 130 9.62 -1.06 15.56
CA GLU A 130 10.43 -0.24 16.49
C GLU A 130 9.71 1.06 16.88
N ALA A 131 8.96 1.67 15.95
CA ALA A 131 8.22 2.90 16.22
C ALA A 131 7.06 2.70 17.21
N GLU A 132 6.42 1.52 17.21
CA GLU A 132 5.35 1.18 18.18
C GLU A 132 5.92 0.89 19.57
N GLU A 133 7.05 0.16 19.64
CA GLU A 133 7.74 -0.13 20.90
C GLU A 133 8.20 1.17 21.61
N GLU A 134 8.79 2.12 20.88
CA GLU A 134 9.21 3.42 21.45
C GLU A 134 8.02 4.27 21.93
N SER A 135 6.86 4.19 21.28
CA SER A 135 5.66 4.93 21.70
C SER A 135 4.96 4.32 22.92
N SER A 136 5.28 3.07 23.27
CA SER A 136 4.65 2.33 24.38
C SER A 136 5.43 2.41 25.69
N GLU A 137 6.72 2.75 25.63
CA GLU A 137 7.63 2.81 26.78
C GLU A 137 7.67 4.17 27.51
N ASP A 138 6.93 5.18 27.03
CA ASP A 138 6.89 6.55 27.59
C ASP A 138 5.55 6.90 28.28
N ASP A 139 4.77 5.89 28.73
CA ASP A 139 3.54 6.06 29.54
C ASP A 139 3.60 5.24 30.86
#